data_AF-A0A7H4MQ55-F1
#
_entry.id   AF-A0A7H4MQ55-F1
#
_cell.length_a   1.000
_cell.length_b   1.000
_cell.length_c   1.000
_cell.angle_alpha   90.00
_cell.angle_beta   90.00
_cell.angle_gamma   90.00
#
_symmetry.space_group_name_H-M   'P 1'
#
loop_
_entity.id
_entity.type
_entity.pdbx_description
1 polymer ?
#
loop_
_entity_poly.entity_id
_entity_poly.type
_entity_poly.pdbx_seq_one_letter_code
_entity_poly.pdbx_strand_id
1 'polypeptide(L)'
;MTALAKQRRLRSACQEVQPWQRGTLTCSQPNVGAKVRQMAMTPPRGEPDKLAAEARKSHFEEIYQPFTPAQAQQQAARCLTCGEHSICEWTCPLHNHIPQWGELVKAGDIAAAVALSHQTNCLPEITGRVCPQDRLCEGACTLRDESGAVTIGNIERYISDQALASGWRPDLSQVKPSGKRVAIIGAGPAGLACADVLVRHGVQSVVFDRHPEIGGLLTFGIPAFKLDKSLLARRRAIFSEMGIRFELNCEVGERYPHGDAAGRL
;
A
#
# COMPACT_ATOMS: atom_id res chain seq x y z
N MET A 1 10.95 2.10 -24.96
CA MET A 1 9.65 1.43 -24.72
C MET A 1 8.93 1.25 -26.05
N THR A 2 8.24 0.13 -26.27
CA THR A 2 7.69 -0.26 -27.58
C THR A 2 6.37 0.45 -27.90
N ALA A 3 6.12 0.80 -29.16
CA ALA A 3 4.86 1.41 -29.63
C ALA A 3 3.60 0.63 -29.19
N LEU A 4 3.74 -0.68 -29.00
CA LEU A 4 2.74 -1.59 -28.46
C LEU A 4 2.24 -1.21 -27.05
N ALA A 5 3.10 -0.73 -26.16
CA ALA A 5 2.70 -0.35 -24.80
C ALA A 5 1.78 0.88 -24.81
N LYS A 6 2.12 1.88 -25.63
CA LYS A 6 1.30 3.08 -25.82
C LYS A 6 -0.06 2.74 -26.44
N GLN A 7 -0.08 1.87 -27.44
CA GLN A 7 -1.33 1.42 -28.08
C GLN A 7 -2.24 0.65 -27.11
N ARG A 8 -1.68 -0.18 -26.22
CA ARG A 8 -2.45 -0.87 -25.16
C ARG A 8 -3.09 0.11 -24.18
N ARG A 9 -2.35 1.12 -23.73
CA ARG A 9 -2.88 2.15 -22.81
C ARG A 9 -4.00 2.95 -23.46
N LEU A 10 -3.83 3.38 -24.71
CA LEU A 10 -4.88 4.04 -25.49
C LEU A 10 -6.13 3.15 -25.59
N ARG A 11 -5.97 1.86 -25.86
CA ARG A 11 -7.09 0.90 -25.90
C ARG A 11 -7.82 0.80 -24.56
N SER A 12 -7.09 0.74 -23.44
CA SER A 12 -7.68 0.75 -22.10
C SER A 12 -8.42 2.05 -21.80
N ALA A 13 -7.91 3.20 -22.24
CA ALA A 13 -8.61 4.48 -22.12
C ALA A 13 -9.89 4.55 -22.97
N CYS A 14 -9.92 3.88 -24.13
CA CYS A 14 -11.10 3.78 -24.98
C CYS A 14 -12.18 2.84 -24.40
N GLN A 15 -11.85 1.97 -23.45
CA GLN A 15 -12.79 1.01 -22.86
C GLN A 15 -13.55 1.64 -21.70
N GLU A 16 -14.88 1.68 -21.83
CA GLU A 16 -15.78 1.98 -20.72
C GLU A 16 -15.98 0.76 -19.84
N VAL A 17 -16.37 0.99 -18.57
CA VAL A 17 -16.65 -0.10 -17.63
C VAL A 17 -17.86 -0.89 -18.14
N GLN A 18 -17.62 -2.07 -18.69
CA GLN A 18 -18.69 -2.99 -19.10
C GLN A 18 -18.75 -4.12 -18.05
N PRO A 19 -19.90 -4.36 -17.39
CA PRO A 19 -20.06 -5.48 -16.48
C PRO A 19 -19.81 -6.80 -17.21
N TRP A 20 -19.09 -7.73 -16.57
CA TRP A 20 -18.67 -8.99 -17.19
C TRP A 20 -19.81 -10.03 -17.35
N GLN A 21 -21.03 -9.73 -16.91
CA GLN A 21 -22.17 -10.66 -16.94
C GLN A 21 -23.30 -10.23 -17.88
N ARG A 22 -23.79 -11.25 -18.60
CA ARG A 22 -24.76 -11.23 -19.70
C ARG A 22 -26.15 -10.70 -19.31
N GLY A 23 -26.64 -9.80 -20.15
CA GLY A 23 -28.05 -9.51 -20.37
C GLY A 23 -28.13 -8.58 -21.56
N THR A 24 -29.06 -8.80 -22.48
CA THR A 24 -29.36 -7.94 -23.63
C THR A 24 -29.89 -6.59 -23.14
N LEU A 25 -29.01 -5.81 -22.53
CA LEU A 25 -29.06 -4.39 -22.28
C LEU A 25 -29.19 -3.67 -23.61
N THR A 26 -30.31 -3.05 -23.94
CA THR A 26 -30.38 -2.06 -25.02
C THR A 26 -29.23 -1.08 -24.83
N CYS A 27 -28.26 -1.14 -25.75
CA CYS A 27 -27.05 -0.33 -25.71
C CYS A 27 -27.45 1.12 -26.00
N SER A 28 -27.90 1.85 -24.98
CA SER A 28 -27.65 3.28 -24.96
C SER A 28 -26.14 3.40 -24.82
N GLN A 29 -25.47 3.65 -25.95
CA GLN A 29 -24.01 3.73 -26.02
C GLN A 29 -23.54 4.74 -24.96
N PRO A 30 -22.86 4.30 -23.90
CA PRO A 30 -22.14 5.24 -23.08
C PRO A 30 -20.98 5.76 -23.94
N ASN A 31 -20.63 7.01 -23.68
CA ASN A 31 -20.06 7.97 -24.63
C ASN A 31 -18.65 7.57 -25.09
N VAL A 32 -18.54 6.73 -26.13
CA VAL A 32 -17.29 6.29 -26.76
C VAL A 32 -16.36 7.50 -26.96
N GLY A 33 -15.32 7.59 -26.12
CA GLY A 33 -14.35 8.69 -26.12
C GLY A 33 -14.38 9.63 -24.91
N ALA A 34 -15.29 9.47 -23.94
CA ALA A 34 -15.32 10.30 -22.72
C ALA A 34 -14.03 10.20 -21.90
N LYS A 35 -13.53 8.99 -21.65
CA LYS A 35 -12.24 8.76 -20.95
C LYS A 35 -11.03 9.21 -21.76
N VAL A 36 -11.08 9.13 -23.09
CA VAL A 36 -10.02 9.65 -23.97
C VAL A 36 -9.96 11.18 -23.88
N ARG A 37 -11.12 11.85 -23.89
CA ARG A 37 -11.21 13.29 -23.65
C ARG A 37 -10.73 13.65 -22.24
N GLN A 38 -11.15 12.90 -21.21
CA GLN A 38 -10.67 13.10 -19.84
C GLN A 38 -9.15 12.99 -19.78
N MET A 39 -8.57 11.93 -20.36
CA MET A 39 -7.12 11.71 -20.41
C MET A 39 -6.38 12.86 -21.07
N ALA A 40 -6.89 13.39 -22.18
CA ALA A 40 -6.31 14.54 -22.87
C ALA A 40 -6.40 15.84 -22.05
N MET A 41 -7.43 15.97 -21.22
CA MET A 41 -7.64 17.13 -20.33
C MET A 41 -6.98 16.97 -18.95
N THR A 42 -6.45 15.78 -18.62
CA THR A 42 -5.85 15.52 -17.31
C THR A 42 -4.58 16.37 -17.13
N PRO A 43 -4.50 17.19 -16.07
CA PRO A 43 -3.35 18.05 -15.84
C PRO A 43 -2.07 17.24 -15.60
N PRO A 44 -0.88 17.86 -15.78
CA PRO A 44 0.39 17.23 -15.49
C PRO A 44 0.46 16.64 -14.08
N ARG A 45 1.20 15.53 -13.96
CA ARG A 45 1.54 14.91 -12.69
C ARG A 45 2.21 15.91 -11.75
N GLY A 46 1.66 16.00 -10.54
CA GLY A 46 2.29 16.71 -9.43
C GLY A 46 3.17 15.74 -8.65
N GLU A 47 4.34 16.19 -8.22
CA GLU A 47 5.22 15.44 -7.33
C GLU A 47 5.08 15.97 -5.90
N PRO A 48 5.35 15.14 -4.88
CA PRO A 48 5.51 15.62 -3.51
C PRO A 48 6.67 16.60 -3.40
N ASP A 49 6.51 17.57 -2.52
CA ASP A 49 7.57 18.51 -2.18
C ASP A 49 8.77 17.77 -1.58
N LYS A 50 9.95 18.32 -1.82
CA LYS A 50 11.21 17.74 -1.36
C LYS A 50 11.95 18.75 -0.51
N LEU A 51 12.61 18.26 0.53
CA LEU A 51 13.63 19.05 1.22
C LEU A 51 14.69 19.50 0.21
N ALA A 52 15.08 20.77 0.31
CA ALA A 52 16.08 21.38 -0.54
C ALA A 52 17.39 20.58 -0.49
N ALA A 53 18.10 20.52 -1.61
CA ALA A 53 19.32 19.71 -1.72
C ALA A 53 20.37 20.11 -0.68
N GLU A 54 20.51 21.40 -0.35
CA GLU A 54 21.45 21.87 0.67
C GLU A 54 21.03 21.47 2.09
N ALA A 55 19.73 21.47 2.39
CA ALA A 55 19.22 21.10 3.71
C ALA A 55 19.42 19.60 3.99
N ARG A 56 19.12 18.73 3.03
CA ARG A 56 19.12 17.27 3.21
C ARG A 56 20.50 16.59 3.17
N LYS A 57 21.59 17.35 3.08
CA LYS A 57 22.97 16.81 3.08
C LYS A 57 23.50 16.48 4.47
N SER A 58 22.98 17.16 5.50
CA SER A 58 23.52 17.09 6.87
C SER A 58 22.71 16.21 7.82
N HIS A 59 21.59 15.63 7.38
CA HIS A 59 20.70 14.83 8.21
C HIS A 59 20.07 13.67 7.44
N PHE A 60 19.45 12.75 8.17
CA PHE A 60 18.80 11.56 7.62
C PHE A 60 17.27 11.59 7.67
N GLU A 61 16.66 12.77 7.86
CA GLU A 61 15.20 12.95 7.75
C GLU A 61 14.67 12.61 6.34
N GLU A 62 13.37 12.25 6.26
CA GLU A 62 12.73 11.88 4.99
C GLU A 62 12.81 13.02 3.97
N ILE A 63 13.32 12.72 2.78
CA ILE A 63 13.54 13.72 1.72
C ILE A 63 12.22 14.27 1.17
N TYR A 64 11.23 13.39 1.04
CA TYR A 64 9.93 13.67 0.45
C TYR A 64 8.95 14.07 1.54
N GLN A 65 8.31 15.21 1.40
CA GLN A 65 7.26 15.64 2.31
C GLN A 65 5.95 14.90 2.02
N PRO A 66 5.12 14.63 3.04
CA PRO A 66 3.78 14.11 2.83
C PRO A 66 2.95 15.08 1.96
N PHE A 67 2.01 14.55 1.19
CA PHE A 67 1.07 15.41 0.48
C PHE A 67 0.22 16.22 1.47
N THR A 68 -0.05 17.46 1.09
CA THR A 68 -1.17 18.22 1.63
C THR A 68 -2.50 17.59 1.17
N PRO A 69 -3.62 17.85 1.89
CA PRO A 69 -4.94 17.38 1.45
C PRO A 69 -5.29 17.83 0.02
N ALA A 70 -4.92 19.07 -0.35
CA ALA A 70 -5.14 19.59 -1.69
C ALA A 70 -4.31 18.83 -2.75
N GLN A 71 -3.03 18.56 -2.50
CA GLN A 71 -2.18 17.76 -3.41
C GLN A 71 -2.73 16.34 -3.57
N ALA A 72 -3.12 15.69 -2.47
CA ALA A 72 -3.67 14.34 -2.49
C ALA A 72 -4.99 14.28 -3.29
N GLN A 73 -5.92 15.21 -3.04
CA GLN A 73 -7.18 15.31 -3.77
C GLN A 73 -6.95 15.59 -5.25
N GLN A 74 -6.05 16.51 -5.58
CA GLN A 74 -5.69 16.83 -6.97
C GLN A 74 -5.09 15.62 -7.69
N GLN A 75 -4.18 14.88 -7.06
CA GLN A 75 -3.58 13.70 -7.68
C GLN A 75 -4.57 12.54 -7.79
N ALA A 76 -5.44 12.34 -6.80
CA ALA A 76 -6.52 11.35 -6.86
C ALA A 76 -7.52 11.65 -7.98
N ALA A 77 -7.88 12.91 -8.17
CA ALA A 77 -8.80 13.37 -9.22
C ALA A 77 -8.30 13.13 -10.65
N ARG A 78 -7.00 12.86 -10.83
CA ARG A 78 -6.44 12.47 -12.14
C ARG A 78 -6.86 11.07 -12.56
N CYS A 79 -7.27 10.19 -11.64
CA CYS A 79 -7.66 8.81 -11.97
C CYS A 79 -8.78 8.77 -13.03
N LEU A 80 -8.62 7.93 -14.05
CA LEU A 80 -9.61 7.73 -15.12
C LEU A 80 -10.67 6.68 -14.78
N THR A 81 -10.52 5.97 -13.65
CA THR A 81 -11.36 4.83 -13.27
C THR A 81 -11.50 3.85 -14.45
N CYS A 82 -10.35 3.28 -14.84
CA CYS A 82 -10.17 2.56 -16.10
C CYS A 82 -11.10 1.35 -16.25
N GLY A 83 -11.54 0.76 -15.14
CA GLY A 83 -12.37 -0.44 -15.07
C GLY A 83 -12.83 -0.65 -13.62
N GLU A 84 -13.70 -1.64 -13.40
CA GLU A 84 -14.00 -2.14 -12.05
C GLU A 84 -12.75 -2.68 -11.38
N HIS A 85 -11.99 -3.51 -12.12
CA HIS A 85 -10.60 -3.83 -11.82
C HIS A 85 -9.69 -3.18 -12.86
N SER A 86 -8.64 -2.52 -12.38
CA SER A 86 -7.79 -1.66 -13.22
C SER A 86 -6.40 -2.25 -13.44
N ILE A 87 -5.70 -1.82 -14.50
CA ILE A 87 -4.36 -2.35 -14.79
C ILE A 87 -3.35 -2.06 -13.68
N CYS A 88 -3.51 -0.94 -12.95
CA CYS A 88 -2.63 -0.62 -11.82
C CYS A 88 -2.87 -1.57 -10.62
N GLU A 89 -4.10 -2.05 -10.42
CA GLU A 89 -4.44 -3.09 -9.44
C GLU A 89 -3.86 -4.45 -9.86
N TRP A 90 -4.02 -4.86 -11.12
CA TRP A 90 -3.43 -6.11 -11.63
C TRP A 90 -1.90 -6.13 -11.59
N THR A 91 -1.26 -4.97 -11.77
CA THR A 91 0.21 -4.87 -11.74
C THR A 91 0.75 -4.73 -10.32
N CYS A 92 -0.08 -4.33 -9.36
CA CYS A 92 0.28 -4.34 -7.95
C CYS A 92 0.36 -5.81 -7.47
N PRO A 93 1.48 -6.27 -6.89
CA PRO A 93 1.58 -7.65 -6.40
C PRO A 93 0.57 -8.01 -5.30
N LEU A 94 0.02 -7.00 -4.62
CA LEU A 94 -1.00 -7.16 -3.58
C LEU A 94 -2.43 -7.03 -4.12
N HIS A 95 -2.60 -6.66 -5.39
CA HIS A 95 -3.90 -6.34 -5.98
C HIS A 95 -4.69 -5.29 -5.18
N ASN A 96 -3.99 -4.26 -4.69
CA ASN A 96 -4.61 -3.17 -3.94
C ASN A 96 -5.74 -2.51 -4.76
N HIS A 97 -6.84 -2.17 -4.08
CA HIS A 97 -8.02 -1.50 -4.63
C HIS A 97 -7.77 -0.02 -4.97
N ILE A 98 -6.78 0.23 -5.84
CA ILE A 98 -6.21 1.55 -6.13
C ILE A 98 -7.25 2.58 -6.60
N PRO A 99 -8.08 2.29 -7.62
CA PRO A 99 -9.12 3.22 -8.03
C PRO A 99 -10.13 3.53 -6.91
N GLN A 100 -10.51 2.51 -6.13
CA GLN A 100 -11.58 2.59 -5.15
C GLN A 100 -11.16 3.46 -3.96
N TRP A 101 -9.99 3.23 -3.36
CA TRP A 101 -9.51 4.14 -2.31
C TRP A 101 -9.13 5.51 -2.89
N GLY A 102 -8.76 5.60 -4.17
CA GLY A 102 -8.52 6.87 -4.86
C GLY A 102 -9.77 7.75 -4.92
N GLU A 103 -10.94 7.17 -5.24
CA GLU A 103 -12.22 7.90 -5.21
C GLU A 103 -12.59 8.35 -3.78
N LEU A 104 -12.29 7.55 -2.76
CA LEU A 104 -12.48 7.95 -1.36
C LEU A 104 -11.59 9.14 -0.97
N VAL A 105 -10.33 9.16 -1.41
CA VAL A 105 -9.43 10.32 -1.21
C VAL A 105 -9.97 11.56 -1.92
N LYS A 106 -10.49 11.41 -3.14
CA LYS A 106 -11.11 12.51 -3.89
C LYS A 106 -12.34 13.07 -3.17
N ALA A 107 -13.12 12.21 -2.50
CA ALA A 107 -14.24 12.58 -1.65
C ALA A 107 -13.83 13.11 -0.26
N GLY A 108 -12.54 13.02 0.11
CA GLY A 108 -12.02 13.43 1.42
C GLY A 108 -12.22 12.40 2.53
N ASP A 109 -12.71 11.20 2.23
CA ASP A 109 -12.93 10.13 3.20
C ASP A 109 -11.65 9.29 3.41
N ILE A 110 -10.73 9.85 4.18
CA ILE A 110 -9.43 9.23 4.46
C ILE A 110 -9.58 7.97 5.33
N ALA A 111 -10.56 7.95 6.24
CA ALA A 111 -10.80 6.82 7.13
C ALA A 111 -11.27 5.57 6.35
N ALA A 112 -12.20 5.74 5.41
CA ALA A 112 -12.59 4.64 4.53
C ALA A 112 -11.45 4.26 3.57
N ALA A 113 -10.71 5.24 3.03
CA ALA A 113 -9.60 4.98 2.10
C ALA A 113 -8.52 4.10 2.74
N VAL A 114 -8.09 4.44 3.97
CA VAL A 114 -7.05 3.67 4.67
C VAL A 114 -7.55 2.29 5.11
N ALA A 115 -8.81 2.18 5.53
CA ALA A 115 -9.42 0.89 5.87
C ALA A 115 -9.42 -0.03 4.65
N LEU A 116 -9.78 0.49 3.47
CA LEU A 116 -9.79 -0.25 2.21
C LEU A 116 -8.37 -0.62 1.75
N SER A 117 -7.39 0.29 1.87
CA SER A 117 -5.97 0.00 1.59
C SER A 117 -5.46 -1.16 2.45
N HIS A 118 -5.85 -1.18 3.74
CA HIS A 118 -5.45 -2.20 4.68
C HIS A 118 -6.08 -3.58 4.49
N GLN A 119 -7.10 -3.72 3.63
CA GLN A 119 -7.70 -5.03 3.33
C GLN A 119 -6.74 -5.94 2.55
N THR A 120 -5.87 -5.34 1.74
CA THR A 120 -4.94 -6.06 0.84
C THR A 120 -3.48 -5.86 1.25
N ASN A 121 -3.18 -4.81 2.02
CA ASN A 121 -1.82 -4.44 2.40
C ASN A 121 -1.69 -4.26 3.92
N CYS A 122 -0.83 -5.05 4.56
CA CYS A 122 -0.55 -4.91 5.99
C CYS A 122 0.42 -3.75 6.32
N LEU A 123 1.13 -3.19 5.34
CA LEU A 123 2.18 -2.18 5.52
C LEU A 123 2.10 -1.01 4.49
N PRO A 124 0.92 -0.39 4.26
CA PRO A 124 0.73 0.65 3.24
C PRO A 124 1.57 1.92 3.48
N GLU A 125 1.86 2.27 4.73
CA GLU A 125 2.76 3.37 5.07
C GLU A 125 4.20 3.11 4.60
N ILE A 126 4.60 1.85 4.47
CA ILE A 126 5.93 1.46 3.99
C ILE A 126 5.92 1.32 2.47
N THR A 127 4.96 0.58 1.89
CA THR A 127 4.89 0.37 0.43
C THR A 127 4.73 1.68 -0.33
N GLY A 128 3.98 2.64 0.22
CA GLY A 128 3.84 3.99 -0.35
C GLY A 128 5.18 4.74 -0.47
N ARG A 129 6.16 4.41 0.39
CA ARG A 129 7.51 5.01 0.41
C ARG A 129 8.54 4.24 -0.42
N VAL A 130 8.50 2.91 -0.37
CA VAL A 130 9.63 2.09 -0.81
C VAL A 130 9.38 1.25 -2.07
N CYS A 131 8.11 1.02 -2.45
CA CYS A 131 7.83 0.26 -3.66
C CYS A 131 8.46 0.94 -4.89
N PRO A 132 8.94 0.19 -5.88
CA PRO A 132 9.34 0.74 -7.17
C PRO A 132 8.11 0.99 -8.04
N GLN A 133 7.30 2.01 -7.72
CA GLN A 133 5.99 2.19 -8.36
C GLN A 133 6.11 2.39 -9.88
N ASP A 134 7.22 2.97 -10.36
CA ASP A 134 7.56 3.16 -11.78
C ASP A 134 7.64 1.86 -12.58
N ARG A 135 7.88 0.73 -11.89
CA ARG A 135 7.91 -0.63 -12.45
C ARG A 135 6.65 -1.43 -12.13
N LEU A 136 5.79 -0.91 -11.26
CA LEU A 136 4.59 -1.56 -10.77
C LEU A 136 3.34 -0.75 -11.18
N CYS A 137 2.50 -0.38 -10.22
CA CYS A 137 1.20 0.25 -10.42
C CYS A 137 1.26 1.56 -11.22
N GLU A 138 2.21 2.45 -10.93
CA GLU A 138 2.39 3.70 -11.69
C GLU A 138 3.00 3.45 -13.06
N GLY A 139 3.89 2.46 -13.15
CA GLY A 139 4.48 1.99 -14.40
C GLY A 139 3.44 1.50 -15.41
N ALA A 140 2.36 0.88 -14.94
CA ALA A 140 1.27 0.37 -15.75
C ALA A 140 0.11 1.37 -15.96
N CYS A 141 0.08 2.48 -15.23
CA CYS A 141 -0.99 3.46 -15.27
C CYS A 141 -1.28 3.94 -16.71
N THR A 142 -2.56 3.97 -17.09
CA THR A 142 -3.04 4.39 -18.41
C THR A 142 -2.60 5.82 -18.76
N LEU A 143 -2.53 6.71 -17.77
CA LEU A 143 -2.13 8.12 -17.94
C LEU A 143 -0.64 8.36 -18.14
N ARG A 144 0.19 7.33 -17.90
CA ARG A 144 1.64 7.49 -17.76
C ARG A 144 2.29 8.26 -18.91
N ASP A 145 1.91 7.95 -20.15
CA ASP A 145 2.57 8.51 -21.34
C ASP A 145 2.01 9.86 -21.78
N GLU A 146 0.84 10.26 -21.29
CA GLU A 146 0.17 11.48 -21.74
C GLU A 146 0.43 12.65 -20.79
N SER A 147 0.15 12.49 -19.49
CA SER A 147 0.36 13.55 -18.49
C SER A 147 1.10 13.07 -17.23
N GLY A 148 1.70 11.87 -17.31
CA GLY A 148 2.33 11.19 -16.18
C GLY A 148 1.34 10.34 -15.39
N ALA A 149 1.82 9.30 -14.72
CA ALA A 149 0.94 8.41 -13.96
C ALA A 149 0.30 9.13 -12.77
N VAL A 150 -0.83 8.63 -12.28
CA VAL A 150 -1.34 8.98 -10.93
C VAL A 150 -0.25 8.64 -9.91
N THR A 151 0.02 9.52 -8.94
CA THR A 151 1.03 9.28 -7.90
C THR A 151 0.52 8.35 -6.81
N ILE A 152 0.21 7.11 -7.20
CA ILE A 152 -0.41 6.07 -6.37
C ILE A 152 0.37 5.87 -5.06
N GLY A 153 1.70 5.79 -5.13
CA GLY A 153 2.53 5.56 -3.93
C GLY A 153 2.43 6.70 -2.91
N ASN A 154 2.43 7.95 -3.37
CA ASN A 154 2.32 9.11 -2.49
C ASN A 154 0.90 9.29 -1.92
N ILE A 155 -0.13 8.88 -2.66
CA ILE A 155 -1.50 8.87 -2.11
C ILE A 155 -1.62 7.78 -1.04
N GLU A 156 -1.08 6.57 -1.27
CA GLU A 156 -1.03 5.47 -0.28
C GLU A 156 -0.28 5.90 0.99
N ARG A 157 0.86 6.58 0.84
CA ARG A 157 1.59 7.20 1.94
C ARG A 157 0.71 8.22 2.69
N TYR A 158 0.09 9.15 1.97
CA TYR A 158 -0.73 10.20 2.56
C TYR A 158 -1.88 9.64 3.41
N ILE A 159 -2.68 8.72 2.87
CA ILE A 159 -3.81 8.15 3.62
C ILE A 159 -3.33 7.40 4.87
N SER A 160 -2.20 6.69 4.76
CA SER A 160 -1.64 5.93 5.88
C SER A 160 -1.08 6.84 6.96
N ASP A 161 -0.33 7.87 6.58
CA ASP A 161 0.26 8.83 7.52
C ASP A 161 -0.83 9.62 8.27
N GLN A 162 -1.87 10.08 7.56
CA GLN A 162 -3.02 10.78 8.16
C GLN A 162 -3.79 9.89 9.14
N ALA A 163 -4.02 8.63 8.78
CA ALA A 163 -4.69 7.67 9.64
C ALA A 163 -3.87 7.37 10.89
N LEU A 164 -2.57 7.10 10.73
CA LEU A 164 -1.66 6.84 11.84
C LEU A 164 -1.54 8.05 12.78
N ALA A 165 -1.52 9.28 12.24
CA ALA A 165 -1.54 10.51 13.04
C ALA A 165 -2.84 10.69 13.82
N SER A 166 -3.96 10.23 13.26
CA SER A 166 -5.29 10.26 13.90
C SER A 166 -5.51 9.10 14.88
N GLY A 167 -4.50 8.27 15.14
CA GLY A 167 -4.58 7.14 16.06
C GLY A 167 -5.31 5.92 15.51
N TRP A 168 -5.49 5.82 14.18
CA TRP A 168 -6.16 4.68 13.55
C TRP A 168 -5.57 3.34 13.97
N ARG A 169 -6.45 2.34 14.14
CA ARG A 169 -6.12 0.95 14.44
C ARG A 169 -7.02 0.01 13.61
N PRO A 170 -6.51 -1.16 13.20
CA PRO A 170 -7.36 -2.21 12.63
C PRO A 170 -8.41 -2.67 13.64
N ASP A 171 -9.66 -2.80 13.20
CA ASP A 171 -10.72 -3.39 14.01
C ASP A 171 -10.64 -4.93 13.95
N LEU A 172 -10.56 -5.55 15.13
CA LEU A 172 -10.56 -7.00 15.31
C LEU A 172 -11.77 -7.48 16.13
N SER A 173 -12.77 -6.62 16.38
CA SER A 173 -13.90 -6.95 17.27
C SER A 173 -14.69 -8.18 16.83
N GLN A 174 -14.69 -8.49 15.53
CA GLN A 174 -15.40 -9.62 14.94
C GLN A 174 -14.55 -10.89 14.82
N VAL A 175 -13.27 -10.83 15.19
CA VAL A 175 -12.35 -11.96 15.08
C VAL A 175 -12.57 -12.92 16.24
N LYS A 176 -12.89 -14.18 15.93
CA LYS A 176 -13.08 -15.23 16.93
C LYS A 176 -11.79 -16.04 17.11
N PRO A 177 -11.32 -16.28 18.35
CA PRO A 177 -10.17 -17.13 18.59
C PRO A 177 -10.37 -18.53 18.01
N SER A 178 -9.39 -18.99 17.22
CA SER A 178 -9.39 -20.33 16.62
C SER A 178 -8.87 -21.41 17.56
N GLY A 179 -8.24 -21.02 18.69
CA GLY A 179 -7.51 -21.92 19.59
C GLY A 179 -6.18 -22.43 19.04
N LYS A 180 -5.84 -22.09 17.78
CA LYS A 180 -4.59 -22.49 17.13
C LYS A 180 -3.48 -21.48 17.41
N ARG A 181 -2.24 -21.98 17.41
CA ARG A 181 -1.05 -21.18 17.66
C ARG A 181 0.02 -21.45 16.60
N VAL A 182 0.74 -20.42 16.18
CA VAL A 182 1.77 -20.50 15.13
C VAL A 182 3.02 -19.72 15.54
N ALA A 183 4.18 -20.35 15.38
CA ALA A 183 5.47 -19.69 15.51
C ALA A 183 5.96 -19.21 14.13
N ILE A 184 6.42 -17.97 14.05
CA ILE A 184 6.94 -17.35 12.82
C ILE A 184 8.39 -16.97 13.08
N ILE A 185 9.30 -17.40 12.20
CA ILE A 185 10.73 -17.10 12.33
C ILE A 185 11.08 -15.96 11.36
N GLY A 186 11.48 -14.82 11.92
CA GLY A 186 11.81 -13.58 11.22
C GLY A 186 10.69 -12.55 11.27
N ALA A 187 11.00 -11.37 11.81
CA ALA A 187 10.14 -10.19 11.86
C ALA A 187 10.35 -9.25 10.66
N GLY A 188 10.80 -9.77 9.51
CA GLY A 188 10.81 -9.03 8.24
C GLY A 188 9.42 -8.86 7.64
N PRO A 189 9.28 -8.18 6.47
CA PRO A 189 8.00 -7.94 5.82
C PRO A 189 7.14 -9.21 5.64
N ALA A 190 7.76 -10.33 5.28
CA ALA A 190 7.06 -11.59 5.07
C ALA A 190 6.46 -12.16 6.36
N GLY A 191 7.25 -12.21 7.44
CA GLY A 191 6.78 -12.71 8.74
C GLY A 191 5.73 -11.79 9.37
N LEU A 192 5.90 -10.48 9.21
CA LEU A 192 4.92 -9.47 9.63
C LEU A 192 3.59 -9.61 8.88
N ALA A 193 3.64 -9.79 7.55
CA ALA A 193 2.44 -10.03 6.75
C ALA A 193 1.74 -11.35 7.12
N CYS A 194 2.53 -12.41 7.35
CA CYS A 194 1.99 -13.69 7.81
C CYS A 194 1.29 -13.55 9.17
N ALA A 195 1.90 -12.84 10.12
CA ALA A 195 1.33 -12.60 11.44
C ALA A 195 0.02 -11.79 11.37
N ASP A 196 -0.04 -10.74 10.53
CA ASP A 196 -1.25 -9.93 10.31
C ASP A 196 -2.41 -10.78 9.76
N VAL A 197 -2.14 -11.63 8.75
CA VAL A 197 -3.17 -12.53 8.22
C VAL A 197 -3.64 -13.53 9.28
N LEU A 198 -2.72 -14.16 10.02
CA LEU A 198 -3.06 -15.16 11.03
C LEU A 198 -3.91 -14.58 12.16
N VAL A 199 -3.54 -13.39 12.67
CA VAL A 199 -4.26 -12.77 13.78
C VAL A 199 -5.67 -12.33 13.36
N ARG A 200 -5.86 -11.86 12.12
CA ARG A 200 -7.19 -11.55 11.56
C ARG A 200 -8.09 -12.78 11.41
N HIS A 201 -7.50 -13.98 11.34
CA HIS A 201 -8.22 -15.25 11.33
C HIS A 201 -8.29 -15.92 12.71
N GLY A 202 -7.96 -15.18 13.78
CA GLY A 202 -8.04 -15.65 15.16
C GLY A 202 -6.99 -16.68 15.54
N VAL A 203 -5.90 -16.81 14.78
CA VAL A 203 -4.75 -17.65 15.12
C VAL A 203 -3.76 -16.83 15.93
N GLN A 204 -3.38 -17.33 17.11
CA GLN A 204 -2.38 -16.66 17.93
C GLN A 204 -0.98 -16.87 17.32
N SER A 205 -0.29 -15.79 17.00
CA SER A 205 1.05 -15.84 16.41
C SER A 205 2.11 -15.31 17.37
N VAL A 206 3.25 -15.99 17.38
CA VAL A 206 4.47 -15.53 18.05
C VAL A 206 5.56 -15.38 16.99
N VAL A 207 6.06 -14.16 16.81
CA VAL A 207 7.11 -13.83 15.86
C VAL A 207 8.45 -13.77 16.60
N PHE A 208 9.37 -14.64 16.22
CA PHE A 208 10.73 -14.70 16.74
C PHE A 208 11.67 -13.96 15.80
N ASP A 209 12.56 -13.12 16.32
CA ASP A 209 13.61 -12.50 15.53
C ASP A 209 14.90 -12.37 16.34
N ARG A 210 16.04 -12.54 15.67
CA ARG A 210 17.37 -12.40 16.28
C ARG A 210 17.71 -10.95 16.62
N HIS A 211 17.11 -9.98 15.93
CA HIS A 211 17.36 -8.56 16.11
C HIS A 211 16.47 -7.95 17.20
N PRO A 212 16.86 -6.80 17.78
CA PRO A 212 16.10 -6.16 18.86
C PRO A 212 14.83 -5.44 18.39
N GLU A 213 14.68 -5.22 17.08
CA GLU A 213 13.54 -4.53 16.49
C GLU A 213 12.96 -5.30 15.29
N ILE A 214 11.65 -5.13 15.07
CA ILE A 214 10.97 -5.72 13.91
C ILE A 214 11.37 -4.99 12.62
N GLY A 215 11.00 -5.55 11.48
CA GLY A 215 11.10 -4.94 10.15
C GLY A 215 12.20 -5.51 9.27
N GLY A 216 13.17 -6.25 9.82
CA GLY A 216 14.29 -6.80 9.05
C GLY A 216 15.01 -5.72 8.25
N LEU A 217 15.13 -5.88 6.93
CA LEU A 217 15.74 -4.88 6.05
C LEU A 217 15.00 -3.52 6.03
N LEU A 218 13.71 -3.46 6.39
CA LEU A 218 13.01 -2.19 6.53
C LEU A 218 13.64 -1.31 7.62
N THR A 219 14.11 -1.95 8.70
CA THR A 219 14.71 -1.27 9.85
C THR A 219 16.21 -1.15 9.70
N PHE A 220 16.89 -2.23 9.33
CA PHE A 220 18.35 -2.30 9.34
C PHE A 220 19.02 -2.08 7.98
N GLY A 221 18.26 -2.07 6.89
CA GLY A 221 18.80 -1.94 5.53
C GLY A 221 18.46 -0.61 4.85
N ILE A 222 17.16 -0.27 4.80
CA ILE A 222 16.70 0.95 4.12
C ILE A 222 17.09 2.18 4.94
N PRO A 223 17.77 3.19 4.38
CA PRO A 223 18.14 4.39 5.14
C PRO A 223 16.93 5.21 5.61
N ALA A 224 17.09 5.94 6.73
CA ALA A 224 16.01 6.74 7.33
C ALA A 224 15.49 7.86 6.42
N PHE A 225 16.34 8.43 5.55
CA PHE A 225 15.92 9.48 4.61
C PHE A 225 14.92 9.00 3.54
N LYS A 226 14.75 7.68 3.42
CA LYS A 226 13.78 7.03 2.53
C LYS A 226 12.61 6.40 3.30
N LEU A 227 12.85 5.94 4.53
CA LEU A 227 11.85 5.29 5.37
C LEU A 227 12.15 5.57 6.84
N ASP A 228 11.36 6.46 7.46
CA ASP A 228 11.45 6.74 8.89
C ASP A 228 11.27 5.46 9.72
N LYS A 229 12.20 5.21 10.65
CA LYS A 229 12.22 4.04 11.53
C LYS A 229 11.15 4.10 12.61
N SER A 230 10.67 5.30 12.95
CA SER A 230 9.56 5.49 13.88
C SER A 230 8.29 4.77 13.42
N LEU A 231 8.11 4.60 12.09
CA LEU A 231 6.98 3.88 11.50
C LEU A 231 6.99 2.41 11.89
N LEU A 232 8.16 1.76 11.92
CA LEU A 232 8.26 0.35 12.30
C LEU A 232 8.00 0.17 13.80
N ALA A 233 8.45 1.10 14.64
CA ALA A 233 8.13 1.11 16.06
C ALA A 233 6.61 1.27 16.30
N ARG A 234 5.96 2.18 15.56
CA ARG A 234 4.49 2.36 15.62
C ARG A 234 3.76 1.10 15.13
N ARG A 235 4.21 0.51 14.03
CA ARG A 235 3.65 -0.73 13.48
C ARG A 235 3.79 -1.90 14.44
N ARG A 236 4.91 -2.01 15.17
CA ARG A 236 5.10 -2.98 16.24
C ARG A 236 4.03 -2.83 17.32
N ALA A 237 3.80 -1.60 17.79
CA ALA A 237 2.77 -1.33 18.80
C ALA A 237 1.38 -1.76 18.31
N ILE A 238 1.00 -1.37 17.09
CA ILE A 238 -0.28 -1.77 16.48
C ILE A 238 -0.41 -3.30 16.43
N PHE A 239 0.63 -4.00 15.97
CA PHE A 239 0.60 -5.46 15.87
C PHE A 239 0.58 -6.15 17.23
N SER A 240 1.26 -5.60 18.24
CA SER A 240 1.16 -6.10 19.61
C SER A 240 -0.23 -5.89 20.21
N GLU A 241 -0.87 -4.74 19.96
CA GLU A 241 -2.26 -4.48 20.36
C GLU A 241 -3.25 -5.43 19.64
N MET A 242 -2.94 -5.83 18.40
CA MET A 242 -3.70 -6.85 17.68
C MET A 242 -3.58 -8.26 18.30
N GLY A 243 -2.62 -8.48 19.20
CA GLY A 243 -2.37 -9.77 19.86
C GLY A 243 -1.20 -10.58 19.29
N ILE A 244 -0.42 -10.00 18.37
CA ILE A 244 0.81 -10.62 17.87
C ILE A 244 1.90 -10.48 18.94
N ARG A 245 2.47 -11.59 19.38
CA ARG A 245 3.59 -11.59 20.33
C ARG A 245 4.91 -11.53 19.59
N PHE A 246 5.85 -10.74 20.08
CA PHE A 246 7.20 -10.62 19.53
C PHE A 246 8.24 -11.09 20.54
N GLU A 247 9.01 -12.11 20.17
CA GLU A 247 10.14 -12.65 20.92
C GLU A 247 11.43 -12.22 20.19
N LEU A 248 11.91 -11.03 20.52
CA LEU A 248 13.08 -10.40 19.88
C LEU A 248 14.37 -10.76 20.61
N ASN A 249 15.52 -10.47 19.99
CA ASN A 249 16.84 -10.93 20.47
C ASN A 249 16.89 -12.45 20.67
N CYS A 250 16.24 -13.18 19.77
CA CYS A 250 16.07 -14.62 19.81
C CYS A 250 16.49 -15.26 18.49
N GLU A 251 17.65 -15.89 18.48
CA GLU A 251 18.13 -16.69 17.35
C GLU A 251 17.63 -18.14 17.48
N VAL A 252 16.67 -18.50 16.63
CA VAL A 252 16.15 -19.87 16.54
C VAL A 252 17.22 -20.76 15.88
N GLY A 253 17.50 -21.92 16.47
CA GLY A 253 18.61 -22.80 16.11
C GLY A 253 19.74 -22.79 17.13
N GLU A 254 20.09 -21.62 17.68
CA GLU A 254 21.10 -21.51 18.75
C GLU A 254 20.46 -21.51 20.14
N ARG A 255 19.50 -20.59 20.37
CA ARG A 255 18.82 -20.48 21.66
C ARG A 255 17.73 -21.54 21.84
N TYR A 256 17.17 -22.03 20.73
CA TYR A 256 16.12 -23.05 20.71
C TYR A 256 16.37 -24.05 19.57
N PRO A 257 16.53 -25.35 19.83
CA PRO A 257 16.49 -26.38 18.80
C PRO A 257 15.18 -26.28 18.00
N HIS A 258 15.17 -26.71 16.73
CA HIS A 258 14.07 -26.52 15.78
C HIS A 258 12.69 -27.15 16.18
N GLY A 259 12.54 -27.71 17.39
CA GLY A 259 11.26 -28.17 17.97
C GLY A 259 10.76 -27.38 19.20
N ASP A 260 11.62 -26.63 19.89
CA ASP A 260 11.29 -26.01 21.19
C ASP A 260 10.59 -24.66 21.07
N ALA A 261 10.70 -23.98 19.92
CA ALA A 261 9.96 -22.75 19.67
C ALA A 261 8.44 -22.95 19.75
N ALA A 262 7.95 -24.16 19.42
CA ALA A 262 6.55 -24.54 19.58
C ALA A 262 6.12 -24.66 21.05
N GLY A 263 7.04 -24.95 21.97
CA GLY A 263 6.78 -25.05 23.41
C GLY A 263 6.57 -23.70 24.10
N ARG A 264 6.88 -22.58 23.43
CA ARG A 264 6.63 -21.20 23.92
C ARG A 264 5.40 -20.53 23.31
N LEU A 265 4.69 -21.22 22.42
CA LEU A 265 3.34 -20.85 22.01
C LEU A 265 2.40 -20.99 23.19
#